data_AF-A0A1E5JP02-F1
#
_entry.id   AF-A0A1E5JP02-F1
#
_cell.length_a   1.000
_cell.length_b   1.000
_cell.length_c   1.000
_cell.angle_alpha   90.00
_cell.angle_beta   90.00
_cell.angle_gamma   90.00
#
_symmetry.space_group_name_H-M   'P 1'
#
loop_
_entity.id
_entity.type
_entity.pdbx_description
1 polymer ?
#
loop_
_entity_poly.entity_id
_entity_poly.type
_entity_poly.pdbx_seq_one_letter_code
_entity_poly.pdbx_strand_id
1 'polypeptide(L)'
;MKLDYLQFLDLELFTRFGAKLDAKMQKQIQKGRVLREILKQERFSPLPIEFQLAWLIAYNEGFFDESNLEDIPQILKKIEKEIKQSNLSLGSPREQWKKAIKEWLMA
;
A
#
# COMPACT_ATOMS: atom_id res chain seq x y z
N MET A 1 -10.55 0.33 -2.61
CA MET A 1 -9.32 0.10 -3.40
C MET A 1 -9.53 0.16 -4.91
N LYS A 2 -10.30 -0.76 -5.55
CA LYS A 2 -10.48 -0.75 -7.01
C LYS A 2 -11.08 0.56 -7.54
N LEU A 3 -12.14 1.04 -6.90
CA LEU A 3 -12.79 2.30 -7.27
C LEU A 3 -11.82 3.49 -7.12
N ASP A 4 -11.10 3.56 -5.99
CA ASP A 4 -10.13 4.63 -5.71
C ASP A 4 -9.00 4.65 -6.74
N TYR A 5 -8.53 3.47 -7.18
CA TYR A 5 -7.50 3.38 -8.19
C TYR A 5 -7.98 3.85 -9.57
N LEU A 6 -9.22 3.54 -9.95
CA LEU A 6 -9.81 4.05 -11.20
C LEU A 6 -9.93 5.58 -11.16
N GLN A 7 -10.43 6.14 -10.04
CA GLN A 7 -10.49 7.60 -9.85
C GLN A 7 -9.10 8.24 -9.92
N PHE A 8 -8.07 7.60 -9.37
CA PHE A 8 -6.70 8.05 -9.51
C PHE A 8 -6.22 8.08 -10.97
N LEU A 9 -6.50 7.03 -11.75
CA LEU A 9 -6.10 6.98 -13.17
C LEU A 9 -6.72 8.13 -13.96
N ASP A 10 -8.00 8.41 -13.72
CA ASP A 10 -8.70 9.53 -14.34
C ASP A 10 -8.05 10.87 -13.94
N LEU A 11 -7.85 11.09 -12.64
CA LEU A 11 -7.21 12.31 -12.12
C LEU A 11 -5.79 12.51 -12.68
N GLU A 12 -4.98 11.45 -12.74
CA GLU A 12 -3.62 11.51 -13.29
C GLU A 12 -3.65 11.91 -14.77
N LEU A 13 -4.59 11.38 -15.54
CA LEU A 13 -4.82 11.80 -16.93
C LEU A 13 -5.19 13.28 -17.03
N PHE A 14 -6.14 13.76 -16.21
CA PHE A 14 -6.55 15.18 -16.21
C PHE A 14 -5.42 16.14 -15.87
N THR A 15 -4.50 15.77 -14.97
CA THR A 15 -3.37 16.64 -14.61
C THR A 15 -2.41 16.90 -15.76
N ARG A 16 -2.30 15.98 -16.72
CA ARG A 16 -1.44 16.15 -17.91
C ARG A 16 -1.95 17.25 -18.84
N PHE A 17 -3.21 17.66 -18.70
CA PHE A 17 -3.83 18.74 -19.46
C PHE A 17 -3.75 20.11 -18.75
N GLY A 18 -2.97 20.23 -17.67
CA GLY A 18 -2.70 21.52 -17.00
C GLY A 18 -3.82 22.01 -16.08
N ALA A 19 -4.75 21.13 -15.68
CA ALA A 19 -5.80 21.48 -14.73
C ALA A 19 -5.22 21.82 -13.33
N LYS A 20 -5.72 22.88 -12.70
CA LYS A 20 -5.38 23.19 -11.30
C LYS A 20 -5.89 22.08 -10.39
N LEU A 21 -5.00 21.56 -9.56
CA LEU A 21 -5.35 20.59 -8.53
C LEU A 21 -5.64 21.30 -7.22
N ASP A 22 -6.75 20.95 -6.59
CA ASP A 22 -6.96 21.27 -5.18
C ASP A 22 -6.20 20.29 -4.27
N ALA A 23 -6.11 20.60 -2.97
CA ALA A 23 -5.38 19.78 -2.00
C ALA A 23 -5.95 18.35 -1.88
N LYS A 24 -7.26 18.17 -2.11
CA LYS A 24 -7.94 16.88 -2.01
C LYS A 24 -7.54 15.98 -3.20
N MET A 25 -7.52 16.55 -4.41
CA MET A 25 -7.07 15.87 -5.63
C MET A 25 -5.58 15.51 -5.54
N GLN A 26 -4.74 16.40 -5.00
CA GLN A 26 -3.32 16.12 -4.77
C GLN A 26 -3.15 14.89 -3.84
N LYS A 27 -3.91 14.82 -2.75
CA LYS A 27 -3.87 13.67 -1.84
C LYS A 27 -4.34 12.38 -2.52
N GLN A 28 -5.40 12.43 -3.32
CA GLN A 28 -5.88 11.27 -4.08
C GLN A 28 -4.84 10.77 -5.09
N ILE A 29 -4.14 11.69 -5.77
CA ILE A 29 -3.06 11.35 -6.69
C ILE A 29 -1.89 10.69 -5.96
N GLN A 30 -1.47 11.26 -4.82
CA GLN A 30 -0.39 10.69 -4.03
C GLN A 30 -0.73 9.26 -3.57
N LYS A 31 -1.94 9.06 -3.05
CA LYS A 31 -2.42 7.75 -2.60
C LYS A 31 -2.47 6.73 -3.75
N GLY A 32 -2.90 7.17 -4.93
CA GLY A 32 -2.90 6.34 -6.13
C GLY A 32 -1.52 5.96 -6.64
N ARG A 33 -0.53 6.88 -6.57
CA ARG A 33 0.87 6.59 -6.88
C ARG A 33 1.47 5.57 -5.91
N VAL A 34 1.20 5.71 -4.62
CA VAL A 34 1.61 4.74 -3.59
C VAL A 34 1.01 3.37 -3.89
N LEU A 35 -0.29 3.29 -4.17
CA LEU A 35 -0.94 2.01 -4.51
C LEU A 35 -0.33 1.39 -5.77
N ARG A 36 -0.05 2.20 -6.80
CA ARG A 36 0.61 1.72 -8.02
C ARG A 36 1.99 1.14 -7.71
N GLU A 37 2.76 1.78 -6.84
CA GLU A 37 4.08 1.30 -6.41
C GLU A 37 3.96 -0.04 -5.69
N ILE A 38 3.00 -0.18 -4.77
CA ILE A 38 2.77 -1.41 -4.01
C ILE A 38 2.38 -2.58 -4.91
N LEU A 39 1.62 -2.32 -5.98
CA LEU A 39 1.16 -3.34 -6.93
C LEU A 39 2.24 -3.78 -7.93
N LYS A 40 3.45 -3.20 -7.90
CA LYS A 40 4.55 -3.66 -8.75
C LYS A 40 5.03 -5.03 -8.29
N GLN A 41 5.16 -5.95 -9.24
CA GLN A 41 5.69 -7.28 -9.00
C GLN A 41 6.61 -7.68 -10.15
N GLU A 42 7.79 -8.22 -9.81
CA GLU A 42 8.69 -8.76 -10.81
C GLU A 42 8.10 -10.02 -11.47
N ARG A 43 8.44 -10.23 -12.74
CA ARG A 43 7.99 -11.42 -13.47
C ARG A 43 8.54 -12.68 -12.81
N PHE A 44 7.72 -13.72 -12.74
CA PHE A 44 8.06 -15.02 -12.14
C PHE A 44 8.42 -14.98 -10.65
N SER A 45 8.03 -13.92 -9.93
CA SER A 45 8.24 -13.80 -8.48
C SER A 45 6.89 -13.86 -7.75
N PRO A 46 6.29 -15.05 -7.54
CA PRO A 46 5.02 -15.16 -6.83
C PRO A 46 5.18 -14.72 -5.37
N LEU A 47 4.23 -13.91 -4.89
CA LEU A 47 4.24 -13.39 -3.53
C LEU A 47 3.33 -14.24 -2.62
N PRO A 48 3.74 -14.55 -1.37
CA PRO A 48 2.88 -15.24 -0.41
C PRO A 48 1.56 -14.50 -0.17
N ILE A 49 0.47 -15.24 0.06
CA ILE A 49 -0.85 -14.64 0.25
C ILE A 49 -0.95 -13.85 1.56
N GLU A 50 -0.23 -14.28 2.59
CA GLU A 50 -0.09 -13.59 3.87
C GLU A 50 0.58 -12.23 3.69
N PHE A 51 1.62 -12.17 2.84
CA PHE A 51 2.27 -10.92 2.46
C PHE A 51 1.31 -9.99 1.76
N GLN A 52 0.51 -10.51 0.83
CA GLN A 52 -0.51 -9.73 0.14
C GLN A 52 -1.57 -9.18 1.09
N LEU A 53 -2.05 -10.01 2.01
CA LEU A 53 -3.01 -9.60 3.02
C LEU A 53 -2.44 -8.49 3.93
N ALA A 54 -1.17 -8.61 4.32
CA ALA A 54 -0.55 -7.66 5.23
C ALA A 54 -0.43 -6.25 4.64
N TRP A 55 0.14 -6.11 3.43
CA TRP A 55 0.23 -4.78 2.82
C TRP A 55 -1.15 -4.23 2.46
N LEU A 56 -2.13 -5.09 2.15
CA LEU A 56 -3.51 -4.68 1.88
C LEU A 56 -4.17 -4.08 3.12
N ILE A 57 -4.00 -4.72 4.28
CA ILE A 57 -4.45 -4.18 5.57
C ILE A 57 -3.71 -2.87 5.85
N ALA A 58 -2.39 -2.84 5.69
CA ALA A 58 -1.59 -1.64 5.93
C ALA A 58 -2.05 -0.44 5.09
N TYR A 59 -2.37 -0.69 3.81
CA TYR A 59 -2.89 0.31 2.89
C TYR A 59 -4.29 0.81 3.30
N ASN A 60 -5.19 -0.08 3.69
CA ASN A 60 -6.53 0.30 4.13
C ASN A 60 -6.53 1.08 5.45
N GLU A 61 -5.59 0.79 6.34
CA GLU A 61 -5.41 1.51 7.62
C GLU A 61 -4.63 2.84 7.47
N GLY A 62 -4.14 3.15 6.27
CA GLY A 62 -3.46 4.42 5.97
C GLY A 62 -1.99 4.48 6.39
N PHE A 63 -1.34 3.34 6.64
CA PHE A 63 0.07 3.33 7.08
C PHE A 63 1.07 3.81 6.01
N PHE A 64 0.63 4.00 4.77
CA PHE A 64 1.45 4.55 3.69
C PHE A 64 1.10 6.00 3.32
N ASP A 65 0.14 6.64 4.01
CA ASP A 65 -0.37 7.97 3.64
C ASP A 65 0.72 9.07 3.72
N GLU A 66 1.73 8.90 4.58
CA GLU A 66 2.85 9.84 4.78
C GLU A 66 4.16 9.36 4.16
N SER A 67 4.18 8.20 3.49
CA SER A 67 5.40 7.63 2.92
C SER A 67 5.75 8.29 1.58
N ASN A 68 7.03 8.56 1.35
CA ASN A 68 7.51 8.90 0.02
C ASN A 68 7.48 7.65 -0.87
N LEU A 69 7.35 7.85 -2.19
CA LEU A 69 7.29 6.74 -3.14
C LEU A 69 8.57 5.87 -3.12
N GLU A 70 9.70 6.49 -2.83
CA GLU A 70 11.02 5.86 -2.76
C GLU A 70 11.16 4.90 -1.57
N ASP A 71 10.37 5.12 -0.51
CA ASP A 71 10.42 4.32 0.72
C ASP A 71 9.55 3.05 0.61
N ILE A 72 8.56 3.04 -0.29
CA ILE A 72 7.59 1.95 -0.43
C ILE A 72 8.26 0.58 -0.62
N PRO A 73 9.27 0.40 -1.50
CA PRO A 73 9.92 -0.90 -1.64
C PRO A 73 10.61 -1.38 -0.36
N GLN A 74 11.15 -0.47 0.45
CA GLN A 74 11.80 -0.82 1.72
C GLN A 74 10.75 -1.24 2.76
N ILE A 75 9.64 -0.51 2.84
CA ILE A 75 8.52 -0.84 3.73
C ILE A 75 7.95 -2.23 3.39
N LEU A 76 7.75 -2.53 2.11
CA LEU A 76 7.28 -3.84 1.66
C LEU A 76 8.27 -4.95 2.00
N LYS A 77 9.56 -4.75 1.80
CA LYS A 77 10.60 -5.72 2.22
C LYS A 77 10.58 -5.96 3.73
N LYS A 78 10.33 -4.92 4.53
CA LYS A 78 10.17 -5.05 5.98
C LYS A 78 8.96 -5.92 6.32
N ILE A 79 7.79 -5.63 5.76
CA ILE A 79 6.58 -6.43 5.94
C ILE A 79 6.81 -7.90 5.53
N GLU A 80 7.49 -8.13 4.40
CA GLU A 80 7.80 -9.48 3.93
C GLU A 80 8.70 -10.24 4.93
N LYS A 81 9.71 -9.57 5.47
CA LYS A 81 10.63 -10.15 6.47
C LYS A 81 9.88 -10.50 7.76
N GLU A 82 9.06 -9.60 8.27
CA GLU A 82 8.32 -9.81 9.52
C GLU A 82 7.30 -10.93 9.40
N ILE A 83 6.62 -11.05 8.25
CA ILE A 83 5.66 -12.14 8.02
C ILE A 83 6.34 -13.50 8.03
N LYS A 84 7.54 -13.62 7.45
CA LYS A 84 8.33 -14.87 7.50
C LYS A 84 8.69 -15.29 8.92
N GLN A 85 8.68 -14.36 9.88
CA GLN A 85 8.97 -14.60 11.30
C GLN A 85 7.69 -14.71 12.14
N SER A 86 6.55 -14.26 11.61
CA SER A 86 5.26 -14.29 12.29
C SER A 86 4.59 -15.66 12.21
N ASN A 87 3.71 -15.94 13.15
CA ASN A 87 2.81 -17.10 13.15
C ASN A 87 1.39 -16.73 12.63
N LEU A 88 1.25 -15.57 11.98
CA LEU A 88 -0.02 -15.12 11.44
C LEU A 88 -0.39 -15.95 10.22
N SER A 89 -1.68 -16.30 10.13
CA SER A 89 -2.24 -17.03 9.01
C SER A 89 -3.49 -16.32 8.49
N LEU A 90 -4.03 -16.81 7.37
CA LEU A 90 -5.29 -16.30 6.82
C LEU A 90 -6.48 -16.43 7.78
N GLY A 91 -6.43 -17.36 8.74
CA GLY A 91 -7.45 -17.54 9.77
C GLY A 91 -7.31 -16.59 10.96
N SER A 92 -6.20 -15.85 11.06
CA SER A 92 -5.97 -14.91 12.16
C SER A 92 -6.92 -13.70 12.04
N PRO A 93 -7.53 -13.24 13.15
CA PRO A 93 -8.40 -12.07 13.16
C PRO A 93 -7.72 -10.81 12.60
N ARG A 94 -8.51 -9.95 11.93
CA ARG A 94 -8.01 -8.69 11.34
C ARG A 94 -7.35 -7.78 12.39
N GLU A 95 -7.85 -7.77 13.62
CA GLU A 95 -7.30 -6.98 14.72
C GLU A 95 -5.87 -7.40 15.08
N GLN A 96 -5.58 -8.71 15.03
CA GLN A 96 -4.23 -9.23 15.27
C GLN A 96 -3.29 -8.80 14.15
N TRP A 97 -3.73 -8.90 12.89
CA TRP A 97 -3.00 -8.38 11.74
C TRP A 97 -2.70 -6.89 11.87
N LYS A 98 -3.72 -6.08 12.17
CA LYS A 98 -3.58 -4.63 12.33
C LYS A 98 -2.57 -4.27 13.42
N LYS A 99 -2.62 -4.97 14.55
CA LYS A 99 -1.67 -4.77 15.66
C LYS A 99 -0.24 -5.12 15.25
N ALA A 100 -0.04 -6.30 14.67
CA ALA A 100 1.28 -6.76 14.24
C ALA A 100 1.89 -5.84 13.18
N ILE A 101 1.12 -5.46 12.15
CA ILE A 101 1.57 -4.53 11.11
C ILE A 101 1.97 -3.18 11.72
N LYS A 102 1.17 -2.67 12.67
CA LYS A 102 1.50 -1.41 13.35
C LYS A 102 2.83 -1.53 14.10
N GLU A 103 3.06 -2.63 14.81
CA GLU A 103 4.32 -2.88 15.52
C GLU A 103 5.49 -2.97 14.55
N TRP A 104 5.34 -3.69 13.43
CA TRP A 104 6.37 -3.81 12.40
C TRP A 104 6.75 -2.48 11.77
N LEU A 105 5.79 -1.57 11.57
CA LEU A 105 6.05 -0.30 10.90
C LEU A 105 6.51 0.80 11.84
N MET A 106 6.21 0.69 13.15
CA MET A 106 6.62 1.67 14.18
C MET A 106 7.95 1.33 14.89
N ALA A 107 8.43 0.10 14.77
CA ALA A 107 9.73 -0.35 15.28
C ALA A 107 10.89 0.09 14.38
#